data_AF-A0A0R1H155-F1
#
_entry.id   AF-A0A0R1H155-F1
#
_cell.length_a   1.000
_cell.length_b   1.000
_cell.length_c   1.000
_cell.angle_alpha   90.00
_cell.angle_beta   90.00
_cell.angle_gamma   90.00
#
_symmetry.space_group_name_H-M   'P 1'
#
loop_
_entity.id
_entity.type
_entity.pdbx_description
1 polymer ?
#
loop_
_entity_poly.entity_id
_entity_poly.type
_entity_poly.pdbx_seq_one_letter_code
_entity_poly.pdbx_strand_id
1 'polypeptide(L)'
;MDAQAKLKHQYANKPIYTSGFFADPESDLDNRQKLQTALKSFVKNQQPDTPFALQIMATNSEITIAPLGLLELDELETYLAEQRRAGLPETAALPLMIQFEPHTQAGQLQKDRVASVQALFADFNATFELIWQQVKADIALNETLLLDLTQTLIKNGQTEQQKMLTHLQTLSTEERQKTLGFAIEPDKLDTLTRHLTDQHQSQAIMSSAAALAMNEIIGNDLFGQALNDPVRRNIFFWNLDNTFYEIFYYYTVKYGTKQVKLTKYLQHQRSQLLETTRQLAWEKAQAITNDPVATKQLDLNRYFADVFTPLAEKLTVLIHKFTNSEIK
;
A
#
# COMPACT_ATOMS: atom_id res chain seq x y z
N MET A 1 -40.92 6.94 -12.21
CA MET A 1 -39.79 6.58 -11.35
C MET A 1 -38.54 7.03 -12.08
N ASP A 2 -37.74 7.91 -11.50
CA ASP A 2 -36.48 8.35 -12.11
C ASP A 2 -35.50 7.16 -12.23
N ALA A 3 -34.59 7.18 -13.20
CA ALA A 3 -33.64 6.11 -13.45
C ALA A 3 -32.76 5.80 -12.22
N GLN A 4 -32.38 6.84 -11.48
CA GLN A 4 -31.62 6.76 -10.24
C GLN A 4 -32.43 6.06 -9.15
N ALA A 5 -33.72 6.40 -9.00
CA ALA A 5 -34.64 5.69 -8.11
C ALA A 5 -34.84 4.23 -8.51
N LYS A 6 -34.89 3.90 -9.80
CA LYS A 6 -35.06 2.53 -10.30
C LYS A 6 -33.81 1.66 -10.08
N LEU A 7 -32.62 2.23 -10.31
CA LEU A 7 -31.32 1.58 -10.05
C LEU A 7 -31.09 1.40 -8.54
N LYS A 8 -31.30 2.45 -7.72
CA LYS A 8 -31.26 2.32 -6.25
C LYS A 8 -32.20 1.22 -5.76
N HIS A 9 -33.42 1.14 -6.30
CA HIS A 9 -34.38 0.12 -5.89
C HIS A 9 -34.03 -1.31 -6.39
N GLN A 10 -33.30 -1.45 -7.50
CA GLN A 10 -32.79 -2.75 -8.00
C GLN A 10 -31.54 -3.24 -7.25
N TYR A 11 -30.71 -2.34 -6.71
CA TYR A 11 -29.41 -2.69 -6.12
C TYR A 11 -29.35 -2.57 -4.59
N ALA A 12 -30.23 -1.77 -3.94
CA ALA A 12 -30.18 -1.52 -2.49
C ALA A 12 -30.39 -2.76 -1.60
N ASN A 13 -30.83 -3.89 -2.17
CA ASN A 13 -31.13 -5.13 -1.42
C ASN A 13 -30.41 -6.37 -1.96
N LYS A 14 -29.43 -6.23 -2.86
CA LYS A 14 -28.62 -7.37 -3.33
C LYS A 14 -27.33 -7.48 -2.49
N PRO A 15 -27.01 -8.63 -1.87
CA PRO A 15 -25.76 -8.81 -1.16
C PRO A 15 -24.58 -8.73 -2.13
N ILE A 16 -23.64 -7.84 -1.82
CA ILE A 16 -22.47 -7.48 -2.62
C ILE A 16 -21.26 -8.21 -2.04
N TYR A 17 -20.60 -9.04 -2.86
CA TYR A 17 -19.43 -9.81 -2.46
C TYR A 17 -18.17 -9.01 -2.78
N THR A 18 -17.47 -8.56 -1.74
CA THR A 18 -16.16 -7.92 -1.84
C THR A 18 -15.06 -8.91 -1.45
N SER A 19 -13.90 -8.80 -2.07
CA SER A 19 -12.71 -9.59 -1.72
C SER A 19 -11.46 -8.77 -2.01
N GLY A 20 -10.56 -8.64 -1.03
CA GLY A 20 -9.27 -7.98 -1.20
C GLY A 20 -8.12 -8.96 -0.97
N PHE A 21 -7.01 -8.77 -1.68
CA PHE A 21 -5.76 -9.45 -1.37
C PHE A 21 -4.55 -8.60 -1.76
N PHE A 22 -3.44 -8.81 -1.06
CA PHE A 22 -2.16 -8.21 -1.39
C PHE A 22 -1.51 -8.95 -2.56
N ALA A 23 -1.16 -8.17 -3.58
CA ALA A 23 -0.39 -8.57 -4.73
C ALA A 23 1.08 -8.18 -4.50
N ASP A 24 1.94 -9.19 -4.41
CA ASP A 24 3.37 -9.00 -4.31
C ASP A 24 3.93 -8.68 -5.70
N PRO A 25 4.45 -7.47 -5.98
CA PRO A 25 4.91 -7.10 -7.32
C PRO A 25 5.95 -8.08 -7.89
N GLU A 26 6.68 -8.78 -7.02
CA GLU A 26 7.72 -9.74 -7.41
C GLU A 26 7.19 -11.15 -7.69
N SER A 27 5.91 -11.44 -7.41
CA SER A 27 5.31 -12.78 -7.53
C SER A 27 4.10 -12.81 -8.46
N ASP A 28 4.38 -12.76 -9.77
CA ASP A 28 3.38 -12.83 -10.86
C ASP A 28 2.43 -14.05 -10.70
N LEU A 29 2.98 -15.23 -10.42
CA LEU A 29 2.22 -16.47 -10.31
C LEU A 29 1.26 -16.44 -9.10
N ASP A 30 1.73 -16.00 -7.94
CA ASP A 30 0.91 -15.95 -6.72
C ASP A 30 -0.22 -14.92 -6.87
N ASN A 31 0.11 -13.73 -7.41
CA ASN A 31 -0.87 -12.68 -7.69
C ASN A 31 -1.95 -13.16 -8.65
N ARG A 32 -1.55 -13.83 -9.74
CA ARG A 32 -2.46 -14.42 -10.71
C ARG A 32 -3.38 -15.46 -10.06
N GLN A 33 -2.83 -16.34 -9.21
CA GLN A 33 -3.59 -17.37 -8.50
C GLN A 33 -4.60 -16.77 -7.51
N LYS A 34 -4.19 -15.76 -6.73
CA LYS A 34 -5.06 -15.04 -5.80
C LYS A 34 -6.19 -14.33 -6.54
N LEU A 35 -5.88 -13.61 -7.62
CA LEU A 35 -6.88 -12.94 -8.46
C LEU A 35 -7.88 -13.94 -9.04
N GLN A 36 -7.37 -15.04 -9.59
CA GLN A 36 -8.21 -16.08 -10.18
C GLN A 36 -9.13 -16.69 -9.13
N THR A 37 -8.63 -16.94 -7.93
CA THR A 37 -9.41 -17.50 -6.81
C THR A 37 -10.50 -16.54 -6.37
N ALA A 38 -10.15 -15.25 -6.20
CA ALA A 38 -11.09 -14.22 -5.79
C ALA A 38 -12.19 -13.98 -6.84
N LEU A 39 -11.85 -13.91 -8.14
CA LEU A 39 -12.82 -13.79 -9.23
C LEU A 39 -13.69 -15.04 -9.40
N LYS A 40 -13.15 -16.25 -9.20
CA LYS A 40 -13.96 -17.49 -9.19
C LYS A 40 -14.97 -17.48 -8.06
N SER A 41 -14.56 -17.06 -6.86
CA SER A 41 -15.46 -16.89 -5.72
C SER A 41 -16.52 -15.83 -6.00
N PHE A 42 -16.15 -14.73 -6.66
CA PHE A 42 -17.09 -13.71 -7.09
C PHE A 42 -18.16 -14.28 -8.04
N VAL A 43 -17.75 -14.91 -9.15
CA VAL A 43 -18.69 -15.47 -10.15
C VAL A 43 -19.60 -16.54 -9.55
N LYS A 44 -19.13 -17.31 -8.56
CA LYS A 44 -19.96 -18.30 -7.85
C LYS A 44 -21.02 -17.69 -6.93
N ASN A 45 -20.73 -16.53 -6.35
CA ASN A 45 -21.55 -15.93 -5.31
C ASN A 45 -22.35 -14.71 -5.79
N GLN A 46 -22.21 -14.31 -7.05
CA GLN A 46 -22.86 -13.13 -7.64
C GLN A 46 -23.69 -13.48 -8.87
N GLN A 47 -24.55 -12.55 -9.26
CA GLN A 47 -25.36 -12.65 -10.47
C GLN A 47 -24.69 -11.87 -11.62
N PRO A 48 -24.86 -12.31 -12.89
CA PRO A 48 -24.28 -11.63 -14.05
C PRO A 48 -24.89 -10.24 -14.34
N ASP A 49 -25.96 -9.88 -13.64
CA ASP A 49 -26.60 -8.55 -13.69
C ASP A 49 -26.14 -7.63 -12.54
N THR A 50 -25.22 -8.08 -11.68
CA THR A 50 -24.62 -7.26 -10.63
C THR A 50 -23.47 -6.42 -11.22
N PRO A 51 -23.55 -5.08 -11.22
CA PRO A 51 -22.43 -4.22 -11.62
C PRO A 51 -21.25 -4.41 -10.65
N PHE A 52 -20.05 -4.64 -11.18
CA PHE A 52 -18.84 -4.73 -10.37
C PHE A 52 -17.63 -4.09 -11.04
N ALA A 53 -16.74 -3.55 -10.21
CA ALA A 53 -15.45 -3.01 -10.63
C ALA A 53 -14.34 -3.74 -9.88
N LEU A 54 -13.21 -3.95 -10.55
CA LEU A 54 -11.99 -4.38 -9.88
C LEU A 54 -11.22 -3.10 -9.52
N GLN A 55 -11.10 -2.81 -8.23
CA GLN A 55 -10.25 -1.74 -7.75
C GLN A 55 -8.88 -2.30 -7.43
N ILE A 56 -7.83 -1.65 -7.90
CA ILE A 56 -6.48 -1.90 -7.45
C ILE A 56 -6.06 -0.68 -6.64
N MET A 57 -6.08 -0.82 -5.31
CA MET A 57 -5.61 0.21 -4.39
C MET A 57 -4.11 0.03 -4.23
N ALA A 58 -3.33 0.90 -4.86
CA ALA A 58 -1.92 0.66 -5.08
C ALA A 58 -1.03 1.61 -4.30
N THR A 59 -0.65 1.17 -3.10
CA THR A 59 0.76 1.13 -2.71
C THR A 59 1.05 -0.36 -2.50
N ASN A 60 2.12 -0.89 -3.08
CA ASN A 60 2.45 -2.34 -3.05
C ASN A 60 1.29 -3.32 -3.39
N SER A 61 0.33 -2.82 -4.17
CA SER A 61 -0.77 -3.51 -4.85
C SER A 61 -1.69 -4.35 -3.95
N GLU A 62 -2.58 -3.72 -3.16
CA GLU A 62 -3.80 -4.44 -2.76
C GLU A 62 -4.78 -4.44 -3.93
N ILE A 63 -5.19 -5.63 -4.35
CA ILE A 63 -6.24 -5.82 -5.34
C ILE A 63 -7.54 -6.07 -4.58
N THR A 64 -8.48 -5.15 -4.74
CA THR A 64 -9.81 -5.19 -4.14
C THR A 64 -10.87 -5.39 -5.22
N ILE A 65 -11.50 -6.55 -5.20
CA ILE A 65 -12.73 -6.82 -5.94
C ILE A 65 -13.89 -6.22 -5.15
N ALA A 66 -14.53 -5.16 -5.66
CA ALA A 66 -15.68 -4.55 -5.01
C ALA A 66 -16.83 -4.31 -6.01
N PRO A 67 -18.05 -4.81 -5.76
CA PRO A 67 -19.19 -4.43 -6.56
C PRO A 67 -19.50 -2.94 -6.32
N LEU A 68 -19.66 -2.18 -7.41
CA LEU A 68 -19.97 -0.75 -7.40
C LEU A 68 -18.97 0.18 -6.69
N GLY A 69 -17.74 -0.26 -6.39
CA GLY A 69 -16.77 0.62 -5.72
C GLY A 69 -16.48 1.92 -6.47
N LEU A 70 -16.63 1.95 -7.81
CA LEU A 70 -16.03 3.01 -8.65
C LEU A 70 -16.70 3.25 -10.02
N LEU A 71 -17.95 2.83 -10.22
CA LEU A 71 -18.79 3.51 -11.22
C LEU A 71 -19.63 4.47 -10.40
N GLU A 72 -19.34 5.77 -10.50
CA GLU A 72 -20.37 6.73 -10.10
C GLU A 72 -21.63 6.35 -10.87
N LEU A 73 -22.79 6.39 -10.22
CA LEU A 73 -24.05 6.06 -10.90
C LEU A 73 -24.19 6.85 -12.21
N ASP A 74 -23.69 8.08 -12.20
CA ASP A 74 -23.63 9.00 -13.34
C ASP A 74 -22.72 8.50 -14.48
N GLU A 75 -21.62 7.79 -14.18
CA GLU A 75 -20.77 7.14 -15.18
C GLU A 75 -21.47 5.93 -15.82
N LEU A 76 -22.17 5.12 -15.01
CA LEU A 76 -22.97 4.00 -15.52
C LEU A 76 -24.12 4.52 -16.40
N GLU A 77 -24.76 5.62 -15.99
CA GLU A 77 -25.81 6.28 -16.75
C GLU A 77 -25.29 6.87 -18.08
N THR A 78 -24.11 7.51 -18.04
CA THR A 78 -23.44 8.05 -19.23
C THR A 78 -23.10 6.93 -20.21
N TYR A 79 -22.50 5.84 -19.73
CA TYR A 79 -22.19 4.66 -20.54
C TYR A 79 -23.45 4.06 -21.19
N LEU A 80 -24.51 3.86 -20.42
CA LEU A 80 -25.78 3.35 -20.95
C LEU A 80 -26.38 4.31 -21.98
N ALA A 81 -26.24 5.62 -21.79
CA ALA A 81 -26.70 6.63 -22.75
C ALA A 81 -25.87 6.61 -24.05
N GLU A 82 -24.55 6.45 -23.98
CA GLU A 82 -23.66 6.33 -25.13
C GLU A 82 -23.94 5.05 -25.93
N GLN A 83 -24.11 3.91 -25.25
CA GLN A 83 -24.49 2.65 -25.90
C GLN A 83 -25.87 2.75 -26.57
N ARG A 84 -26.84 3.42 -25.94
CA ARG A 84 -28.15 3.72 -26.55
C ARG A 84 -28.04 4.61 -27.79
N ARG A 85 -27.10 5.57 -27.81
CA ARG A 85 -26.83 6.43 -28.97
C ARG A 85 -26.13 5.69 -30.12
N ALA A 86 -25.29 4.70 -29.81
CA ALA A 86 -24.53 3.93 -30.79
C ALA A 86 -25.33 2.84 -31.53
N GLY A 87 -26.51 2.46 -31.02
CA GLY A 87 -27.46 1.55 -31.69
C GLY A 87 -27.36 0.07 -31.28
N LEU A 88 -28.27 -0.34 -30.37
CA LEU A 88 -28.72 -1.68 -29.90
C LEU A 88 -27.83 -2.46 -28.90
N PRO A 89 -28.38 -3.23 -27.90
CA PRO A 89 -29.79 -3.61 -27.61
C PRO A 89 -30.29 -3.29 -26.18
N GLU A 90 -31.53 -3.71 -25.86
CA GLU A 90 -32.30 -3.47 -24.61
C GLU A 90 -31.64 -4.01 -23.31
N THR A 91 -30.64 -4.90 -23.45
CA THR A 91 -29.81 -5.42 -22.35
C THR A 91 -28.34 -5.16 -22.65
N ALA A 92 -27.91 -3.90 -22.48
CA ALA A 92 -26.52 -3.53 -22.60
C ALA A 92 -25.68 -4.29 -21.56
N ALA A 93 -24.63 -4.98 -22.02
CA ALA A 93 -23.68 -5.66 -21.14
C ALA A 93 -23.02 -4.62 -20.21
N LEU A 94 -22.97 -4.94 -18.92
CA LEU A 94 -22.38 -4.09 -17.90
C LEU A 94 -20.86 -4.06 -18.10
N PRO A 95 -20.22 -2.87 -18.13
CA PRO A 95 -18.79 -2.78 -18.34
C PRO A 95 -18.05 -3.38 -17.15
N LEU A 96 -16.97 -4.12 -17.45
CA LEU A 96 -16.00 -4.55 -16.44
C LEU A 96 -14.85 -3.56 -16.48
N MET A 97 -14.79 -2.73 -15.44
CA MET A 97 -13.76 -1.72 -15.26
C MET A 97 -12.69 -2.21 -14.30
N ILE A 98 -11.44 -1.90 -14.63
CA ILE A 98 -10.30 -1.97 -13.71
C ILE A 98 -9.89 -0.54 -13.42
N GLN A 99 -9.71 -0.23 -12.14
CA GLN A 99 -9.21 1.06 -11.71
C GLN A 99 -7.86 0.90 -11.01
N PHE A 100 -6.91 1.72 -11.43
CA PHE A 100 -5.65 1.92 -10.75
C PHE A 100 -5.62 3.30 -10.08
N GLU A 101 -5.41 3.32 -8.77
CA GLU A 101 -5.25 4.55 -8.00
C GLU A 101 -3.81 4.63 -7.45
N PRO A 102 -2.95 5.50 -8.01
CA PRO A 102 -1.59 5.65 -7.53
C PRO A 102 -1.55 6.35 -6.16
N HIS A 103 -0.79 5.80 -5.22
CA HIS A 103 -0.55 6.35 -3.87
C HIS A 103 0.26 7.66 -3.82
N THR A 104 0.47 8.34 -4.94
CA THR A 104 1.28 9.57 -5.02
C THR A 104 0.38 10.78 -5.19
N GLN A 105 0.71 11.91 -4.55
CA GLN A 105 -0.10 13.14 -4.60
C GLN A 105 -0.35 13.69 -6.02
N ALA A 106 0.58 13.47 -6.96
CA ALA A 106 0.44 13.89 -8.36
C ALA A 106 -0.15 12.79 -9.26
N GLY A 107 -0.38 11.60 -8.72
CA GLY A 107 -0.88 10.47 -9.46
C GLY A 107 -2.34 10.66 -9.82
N GLN A 108 -2.69 10.33 -11.06
CA GLN A 108 -4.06 10.39 -11.54
C GLN A 108 -4.67 8.99 -11.51
N LEU A 109 -5.92 8.93 -11.09
CA LEU A 109 -6.75 7.74 -11.16
C LEU A 109 -6.91 7.30 -12.62
N GLN A 110 -6.62 6.04 -12.91
CA GLN A 110 -6.72 5.44 -14.23
C GLN A 110 -7.85 4.42 -14.23
N LYS A 111 -8.75 4.48 -15.22
CA LYS A 111 -9.88 3.57 -15.36
C LYS A 111 -9.84 2.96 -16.76
N ASP A 112 -9.67 1.65 -16.82
CA ASP A 112 -9.62 0.89 -18.06
C ASP A 112 -10.80 -0.07 -18.16
N ARG A 113 -11.49 -0.03 -19.30
CA ARG A 113 -12.54 -1.00 -19.63
C ARG A 113 -11.89 -2.22 -20.28
N VAL A 114 -11.89 -3.35 -19.59
CA VAL A 114 -11.25 -4.57 -20.09
C VAL A 114 -12.21 -5.59 -20.67
N ALA A 115 -13.46 -5.63 -20.20
CA ALA A 115 -14.47 -6.59 -20.67
C ALA A 115 -15.90 -6.16 -20.28
N SER A 116 -16.81 -7.13 -20.20
CA SER A 116 -18.13 -6.98 -19.56
C SER A 116 -18.32 -8.02 -18.46
N VAL A 117 -19.21 -7.72 -17.51
CA VAL A 117 -19.62 -8.66 -16.45
C VAL A 117 -20.17 -9.94 -17.08
N GLN A 118 -21.01 -9.81 -18.10
CA GLN A 118 -21.61 -10.96 -18.78
C GLN A 118 -20.56 -11.82 -19.49
N ALA A 119 -19.51 -11.23 -20.06
CA ALA A 119 -18.40 -11.99 -20.64
C ALA A 119 -17.65 -12.80 -19.58
N LEU A 120 -17.38 -12.22 -18.40
CA LEU A 120 -16.73 -12.94 -17.30
C LEU A 120 -17.55 -14.16 -16.85
N PHE A 121 -18.88 -14.05 -16.81
CA PHE A 121 -19.76 -15.15 -16.43
C PHE A 121 -19.92 -16.20 -17.55
N ALA A 122 -19.91 -15.79 -18.81
CA ALA A 122 -20.07 -16.69 -19.96
C ALA A 122 -18.80 -17.47 -20.30
N ASP A 123 -17.64 -16.80 -20.27
CA ASP A 123 -16.33 -17.40 -20.50
C ASP A 123 -15.31 -16.80 -19.52
N PHE A 124 -15.25 -17.43 -18.34
CA PHE A 124 -14.36 -17.01 -17.28
C PHE A 124 -12.89 -17.01 -17.71
N ASN A 125 -12.44 -18.06 -18.41
CA ASN A 125 -11.03 -18.24 -18.70
C ASN A 125 -10.55 -17.22 -19.73
N ALA A 126 -11.29 -16.99 -20.81
CA ALA A 126 -10.92 -15.99 -21.81
C ALA A 126 -10.95 -14.57 -21.21
N THR A 127 -11.98 -14.25 -20.42
CA THR A 127 -12.12 -12.93 -19.81
C THR A 127 -11.07 -12.70 -18.72
N PHE A 128 -10.70 -13.73 -17.96
CA PHE A 128 -9.66 -13.64 -16.94
C PHE A 128 -8.31 -13.22 -17.51
N GLU A 129 -7.92 -13.70 -18.71
CA GLU A 129 -6.65 -13.28 -19.31
C GLU A 129 -6.61 -11.78 -19.61
N LEU A 130 -7.73 -11.20 -20.06
CA LEU A 130 -7.84 -9.75 -20.31
C LEU A 130 -7.71 -8.95 -19.01
N ILE A 131 -8.41 -9.40 -17.96
CA ILE A 131 -8.30 -8.79 -16.62
C ILE A 131 -6.87 -8.88 -16.11
N TRP A 132 -6.25 -10.06 -16.22
CA TRP A 132 -4.90 -10.28 -15.72
C TRP A 132 -3.85 -9.42 -16.43
N GLN A 133 -3.96 -9.25 -17.75
CA GLN A 133 -3.04 -8.41 -18.51
C GLN A 133 -3.03 -6.97 -17.99
N GLN A 134 -4.20 -6.39 -17.75
CA GLN A 134 -4.32 -5.04 -17.20
C GLN A 134 -3.83 -4.97 -15.75
N VAL A 135 -4.27 -5.89 -14.88
CA VAL A 135 -3.82 -5.96 -13.48
C VAL A 135 -2.30 -6.05 -13.39
N LYS A 136 -1.67 -6.87 -14.24
CA LYS A 136 -0.22 -7.01 -14.30
C LYS A 136 0.46 -5.71 -14.73
N ALA A 137 -0.11 -4.98 -15.68
CA ALA A 137 0.41 -3.67 -16.09
C ALA A 137 0.33 -2.67 -14.93
N ASP A 138 -0.79 -2.64 -14.21
CA ASP A 138 -1.00 -1.75 -13.06
C ASP A 138 -0.06 -2.07 -11.89
N ILE A 139 0.20 -3.36 -11.61
CA ILE A 139 1.20 -3.79 -10.63
C ILE A 139 2.60 -3.29 -11.01
N ALA A 140 3.00 -3.44 -12.29
CA ALA A 140 4.31 -3.00 -12.77
C ALA A 140 4.45 -1.46 -12.74
N LEU A 141 3.38 -0.73 -13.06
CA LEU A 141 3.35 0.72 -12.93
C LEU A 141 3.53 1.15 -11.47
N ASN A 142 2.82 0.50 -10.55
CA ASN A 142 2.97 0.77 -9.12
C ASN A 142 4.39 0.50 -8.60
N GLU A 143 4.99 -0.62 -9.02
CA GLU A 143 6.38 -0.95 -8.66
C GLU A 143 7.33 0.16 -9.15
N THR A 144 7.13 0.66 -10.37
CA THR A 144 7.94 1.76 -10.92
C THR A 144 7.81 3.02 -10.07
N LEU A 145 6.59 3.42 -9.71
CA LEU A 145 6.33 4.59 -8.85
C LEU A 145 7.01 4.46 -7.49
N LEU A 146 6.91 3.27 -6.88
CA LEU A 146 7.54 3.00 -5.59
C LEU A 146 9.07 3.08 -5.68
N LEU A 147 9.66 2.53 -6.74
CA LEU A 147 11.10 2.59 -6.96
C LEU A 147 11.57 4.03 -7.15
N ASP A 148 10.83 4.85 -7.89
CA ASP A 148 11.16 6.27 -8.10
C ASP A 148 11.09 7.08 -6.80
N LEU A 149 10.05 6.85 -6.00
CA LEU A 149 9.89 7.47 -4.68
C LEU A 149 11.01 7.04 -3.73
N THR A 150 11.34 5.74 -3.73
CA THR A 150 12.44 5.16 -2.96
C THR A 150 13.78 5.77 -3.35
N GLN A 151 14.08 5.89 -4.64
CA GLN A 151 15.32 6.50 -5.12
C GLN A 151 15.41 7.97 -4.72
N THR A 152 14.29 8.69 -4.75
CA THR A 152 14.22 10.08 -4.29
C THR A 152 14.54 10.20 -2.80
N LEU A 153 13.94 9.35 -1.95
CA LEU A 153 14.25 9.28 -0.51
C LEU A 153 15.73 8.95 -0.27
N ILE A 154 16.30 7.99 -1.00
CA ILE A 154 17.71 7.63 -0.89
C ILE A 154 18.62 8.81 -1.23
N LYS A 155 18.34 9.52 -2.32
CA LYS A 155 19.12 10.69 -2.76
C LYS A 155 19.04 11.84 -1.76
N ASN A 156 17.85 12.11 -1.23
CA ASN A 156 17.65 13.10 -0.17
C ASN A 156 18.43 12.72 1.09
N GLY A 157 18.32 11.46 1.52
CA GLY A 157 19.07 10.92 2.64
C GLY A 157 20.59 11.04 2.45
N GLN A 158 21.14 10.70 1.27
CA GLN A 158 22.57 10.88 0.99
C GLN A 158 23.02 12.34 1.14
N THR A 159 22.19 13.28 0.69
CA THR A 159 22.46 14.71 0.81
C THR A 159 22.44 15.16 2.27
N GLU A 160 21.45 14.73 3.04
CA GLU A 160 21.33 15.00 4.48
C GLU A 160 22.49 14.39 5.27
N GLN A 161 22.84 13.13 4.99
CA GLN A 161 23.97 12.44 5.60
C GLN A 161 25.25 13.23 5.37
N GLN A 162 25.52 13.64 4.14
CA GLN A 162 26.74 14.39 3.81
C GLN A 162 26.80 15.74 4.55
N LYS A 163 25.69 16.46 4.63
CA LYS A 163 25.60 17.72 5.39
C LYS A 163 25.88 17.49 6.87
N MET A 164 25.24 16.48 7.47
CA MET A 164 25.41 16.14 8.88
C MET A 164 26.84 15.68 9.17
N LEU A 165 27.41 14.82 8.34
CA LEU A 165 28.79 14.34 8.48
C LEU A 165 29.79 15.50 8.40
N THR A 166 29.64 16.37 7.39
CA THR A 166 30.50 17.54 7.21
C THR A 166 30.43 18.45 8.44
N HIS A 167 29.21 18.73 8.95
CA HIS A 167 29.04 19.52 10.16
C HIS A 167 29.74 18.88 11.38
N LEU A 168 29.48 17.59 11.66
CA LEU A 168 30.08 16.91 12.82
C LEU A 168 31.60 16.77 12.75
N GLN A 169 32.18 16.74 11.54
CA GLN A 169 33.62 16.75 11.31
C GLN A 169 34.28 18.11 11.60
N THR A 170 33.53 19.21 11.49
CA THR A 170 34.04 20.55 11.86
C THR A 170 34.07 20.80 13.36
N LEU A 171 33.29 20.05 14.13
CA LEU A 171 33.22 20.19 15.58
C LEU A 171 34.40 19.51 16.27
N SER A 172 34.91 20.14 17.33
CA SER A 172 35.84 19.50 18.27
C SER A 172 35.16 18.31 19.00
N THR A 173 35.96 17.46 19.65
CA THR A 173 35.44 16.30 20.39
C THR A 173 34.43 16.71 21.48
N GLU A 174 34.71 17.79 22.21
CA GLU A 174 33.83 18.30 23.28
C GLU A 174 32.51 18.86 22.71
N GLU A 175 32.59 19.66 21.65
CA GLU A 175 31.41 20.21 20.98
C GLU A 175 30.55 19.10 20.38
N ARG A 176 31.18 18.09 19.78
CA ARG A 176 30.49 16.94 19.22
C ARG A 176 29.76 16.14 20.31
N GLN A 177 30.40 15.91 21.45
CA GLN A 177 29.76 15.23 22.59
C GLN A 177 28.57 16.03 23.11
N LYS A 178 28.69 17.36 23.17
CA LYS A 178 27.57 18.24 23.56
C LYS A 178 26.40 18.16 22.58
N THR A 179 26.68 18.11 21.28
CA THR A 179 25.65 18.03 20.22
C THR A 179 24.94 16.68 20.20
N LEU A 180 25.69 15.58 20.33
CA LEU A 180 25.16 14.22 20.22
C LEU A 180 24.65 13.66 21.56
N GLY A 181 25.09 14.23 22.68
CA GLY A 181 24.81 13.72 24.03
C GLY A 181 25.72 12.57 24.48
N PHE A 182 26.66 12.12 23.63
CA PHE A 182 27.62 11.06 23.94
C PHE A 182 28.92 11.23 23.15
N ALA A 183 30.02 10.65 23.65
CA ALA A 183 31.31 10.68 22.99
C ALA A 183 31.35 9.69 21.81
N ILE A 184 31.92 10.11 20.68
CA ILE A 184 32.08 9.28 19.49
C ILE A 184 33.42 9.51 18.80
N GLU A 185 34.07 8.43 18.40
CA GLU A 185 35.32 8.45 17.65
C GLU A 185 35.09 8.99 16.23
N PRO A 186 36.02 9.80 15.67
CA PRO A 186 35.86 10.39 14.34
C PRO A 186 35.60 9.38 13.21
N ASP A 187 36.18 8.18 13.28
CA ASP A 187 36.00 7.12 12.28
C ASP A 187 34.60 6.48 12.33
N LYS A 188 33.86 6.63 13.44
CA LYS A 188 32.47 6.15 13.57
C LYS A 188 31.43 7.14 13.08
N LEU A 189 31.81 8.38 12.81
CA LEU A 189 30.89 9.44 12.39
C LEU A 189 30.09 9.09 11.13
N ASP A 190 30.75 8.51 10.13
CA ASP A 190 30.08 8.10 8.89
C ASP A 190 29.00 7.04 9.16
N THR A 191 29.29 6.08 10.04
CA THR A 191 28.33 5.03 10.41
C THR A 191 27.15 5.60 11.20
N LEU A 192 27.42 6.46 12.19
CA LEU A 192 26.37 7.13 12.97
C LEU A 192 25.47 7.97 12.06
N THR A 193 26.05 8.83 11.24
CA THR A 193 25.29 9.74 10.37
C THR A 193 24.44 8.97 9.37
N ARG A 194 24.96 7.87 8.80
CA ARG A 194 24.19 6.96 7.96
C ARG A 194 22.98 6.39 8.71
N HIS A 195 23.19 5.90 9.92
CA HIS A 195 22.12 5.32 10.75
C HIS A 195 21.05 6.37 11.10
N LEU A 196 21.45 7.56 11.56
CA LEU A 196 20.52 8.65 11.90
C LEU A 196 19.70 9.10 10.69
N THR A 197 20.34 9.20 9.52
CA THR A 197 19.63 9.51 8.27
C THR A 197 18.65 8.39 7.89
N ASP A 198 19.00 7.12 8.02
CA ASP A 198 18.06 6.01 7.74
C ASP A 198 16.83 6.04 8.63
N GLN A 199 17.03 6.33 9.91
CA GLN A 199 15.94 6.52 10.86
C GLN A 199 15.10 7.75 10.49
N HIS A 200 15.72 8.85 10.08
CA HIS A 200 15.01 10.06 9.64
C HIS A 200 14.15 9.80 8.39
N GLN A 201 14.67 9.09 7.38
CA GLN A 201 13.90 8.73 6.18
C GLN A 201 12.75 7.77 6.52
N SER A 202 12.99 6.79 7.40
CA SER A 202 11.92 5.90 7.87
C SER A 202 10.84 6.66 8.65
N GLN A 203 11.23 7.62 9.49
CA GLN A 203 10.28 8.48 10.21
C GLN A 203 9.46 9.35 9.25
N ALA A 204 10.06 9.86 8.18
CA ALA A 204 9.33 10.62 7.16
C ALA A 204 8.25 9.78 6.48
N ILE A 205 8.57 8.53 6.12
CA ILE A 205 7.59 7.55 5.61
C ILE A 205 6.46 7.34 6.62
N MET A 206 6.79 7.05 7.89
CA MET A 206 5.81 6.82 8.95
C MET A 206 4.89 8.03 9.18
N SER A 207 5.45 9.24 9.19
CA SER A 207 4.67 10.47 9.37
C SER A 207 3.76 10.78 8.18
N SER A 208 4.20 10.46 6.95
CA SER A 208 3.35 10.55 5.77
C SER A 208 2.14 9.61 5.88
N ALA A 209 2.39 8.33 6.22
CA ALA A 209 1.34 7.35 6.39
C ALA A 209 0.38 7.69 7.55
N ALA A 210 0.92 8.21 8.67
CA ALA A 210 0.12 8.69 9.78
C ALA A 210 -0.79 9.87 9.38
N ALA A 211 -0.29 10.81 8.56
CA ALA A 211 -1.08 11.92 8.06
C ALA A 211 -2.22 11.44 7.15
N LEU A 212 -1.96 10.48 6.26
CA LEU A 212 -3.00 9.87 5.42
C LEU A 212 -4.06 9.18 6.29
N ALA A 213 -3.64 8.37 7.27
CA ALA A 213 -4.57 7.70 8.17
C ALA A 213 -5.43 8.70 8.96
N MET A 214 -4.83 9.79 9.42
CA MET A 214 -5.54 10.82 10.17
C MET A 214 -6.58 11.53 9.31
N ASN A 215 -6.18 12.00 8.12
CA ASN A 215 -7.01 12.89 7.31
C ASN A 215 -8.07 12.15 6.48
N GLU A 216 -7.73 10.98 5.94
CA GLU A 216 -8.56 10.29 4.94
C GLU A 216 -9.30 9.08 5.52
N ILE A 217 -8.74 8.40 6.52
CA ILE A 217 -9.30 7.15 7.05
C ILE A 217 -10.11 7.40 8.33
N ILE A 218 -9.49 8.06 9.31
CA ILE A 218 -10.13 8.42 10.57
C ILE A 218 -11.02 9.65 10.37
N GLY A 219 -10.46 10.70 9.77
CA GLY A 219 -11.15 11.97 9.55
C GLY A 219 -11.64 12.58 10.87
N ASN A 220 -12.95 12.83 10.94
CA ASN A 220 -13.59 13.42 12.12
C ASN A 220 -14.09 12.40 13.14
N ASP A 221 -13.99 11.10 12.85
CA ASP A 221 -14.49 10.03 13.72
C ASP A 221 -13.45 9.63 14.77
N LEU A 222 -13.89 8.93 15.83
CA LEU A 222 -12.95 8.31 16.77
C LEU A 222 -12.27 7.10 16.11
N PHE A 223 -11.02 6.84 16.46
CA PHE A 223 -10.27 5.69 15.92
C PHE A 223 -11.02 4.36 16.02
N GLY A 224 -11.63 4.08 17.19
CA GLY A 224 -12.42 2.87 17.38
C GLY A 224 -13.66 2.79 16.48
N GLN A 225 -14.25 3.93 16.10
CA GLN A 225 -15.37 3.97 15.15
C GLN A 225 -14.86 3.65 13.74
N ALA A 226 -13.74 4.24 13.32
CA ALA A 226 -13.11 3.96 12.03
C ALA A 226 -12.69 2.48 11.91
N LEU A 227 -12.17 1.85 12.97
CA LEU A 227 -11.80 0.43 12.95
C LEU A 227 -13.00 -0.53 13.05
N ASN A 228 -14.14 -0.08 13.58
CA ASN A 228 -15.37 -0.89 13.57
C ASN A 228 -16.01 -0.92 12.18
N ASP A 229 -15.82 0.14 11.38
CA ASP A 229 -16.21 0.13 9.96
C ASP A 229 -15.30 -0.81 9.16
N PRO A 230 -15.84 -1.85 8.50
CA PRO A 230 -15.03 -2.82 7.78
C PRO A 230 -14.20 -2.23 6.62
N VAL A 231 -14.73 -1.22 5.92
CA VAL A 231 -14.05 -0.62 4.77
C VAL A 231 -12.88 0.21 5.26
N ARG A 232 -13.11 1.13 6.20
CA ARG A 232 -12.06 1.99 6.75
C ARG A 232 -11.00 1.19 7.51
N ARG A 233 -11.40 0.14 8.24
CA ARG A 233 -10.45 -0.79 8.86
C ARG A 233 -9.53 -1.43 7.82
N ASN A 234 -10.07 -1.91 6.71
CA ASN A 234 -9.25 -2.52 5.65
C ASN A 234 -8.28 -1.48 5.06
N ILE A 235 -8.74 -0.27 4.74
CA ILE A 235 -7.89 0.81 4.23
C ILE A 235 -6.80 1.21 5.24
N PHE A 236 -7.09 1.15 6.56
CA PHE A 236 -6.10 1.40 7.60
C PHE A 236 -4.97 0.35 7.58
N PHE A 237 -5.32 -0.94 7.56
CA PHE A 237 -4.32 -2.01 7.51
C PHE A 237 -3.59 -2.09 6.16
N TRP A 238 -4.24 -1.68 5.08
CA TRP A 238 -3.60 -1.42 3.81
C TRP A 238 -2.49 -0.37 3.93
N ASN A 239 -2.80 0.80 4.50
CA ASN A 239 -1.81 1.87 4.71
C ASN A 239 -0.62 1.39 5.57
N LEU A 240 -0.87 0.50 6.54
CA LEU A 240 0.20 -0.11 7.34
C LEU A 240 1.11 -1.02 6.52
N ASP A 241 0.53 -1.89 5.69
CA ASP A 241 1.34 -2.76 4.83
C ASP A 241 2.13 -1.94 3.81
N ASN A 242 1.58 -0.83 3.35
CA ASN A 242 2.27 0.10 2.46
C ASN A 242 3.48 0.74 3.12
N THR A 243 3.30 1.19 4.35
CA THR A 243 4.39 1.72 5.18
C THR A 243 5.48 0.67 5.39
N PHE A 244 5.11 -0.59 5.64
CA PHE A 244 6.06 -1.70 5.75
C PHE A 244 6.93 -1.78 4.49
N TYR A 245 6.30 -1.84 3.33
CA TYR A 245 7.00 -2.04 2.07
C TYR A 245 7.84 -0.83 1.68
N GLU A 246 7.35 0.40 1.89
CA GLU A 246 8.16 1.61 1.65
C GLU A 246 9.45 1.61 2.46
N ILE A 247 9.38 1.26 3.75
CA ILE A 247 10.57 1.11 4.61
C ILE A 247 11.44 -0.06 4.13
N PHE A 248 10.83 -1.21 3.85
CA PHE A 248 11.56 -2.40 3.41
C PHE A 248 12.33 -2.14 2.10
N TYR A 249 11.69 -1.57 1.09
CA TYR A 249 12.31 -1.23 -0.18
C TYR A 249 13.32 -0.09 -0.04
N TYR A 250 13.11 0.90 0.82
CA TYR A 250 14.13 1.91 1.13
C TYR A 250 15.45 1.24 1.52
N TYR A 251 15.44 0.33 2.49
CA TYR A 251 16.65 -0.40 2.89
C TYR A 251 17.16 -1.34 1.79
N THR A 252 16.26 -2.09 1.16
CA THR A 252 16.65 -3.11 0.17
C THR A 252 17.28 -2.48 -1.08
N VAL A 253 16.74 -1.37 -1.59
CA VAL A 253 17.28 -0.64 -2.73
C VAL A 253 18.58 0.09 -2.34
N LYS A 254 18.58 0.80 -1.21
CA LYS A 254 19.74 1.57 -0.75
C LYS A 254 20.99 0.70 -0.59
N TYR A 255 20.83 -0.47 0.03
CA TYR A 255 21.95 -1.35 0.36
C TYR A 255 22.15 -2.48 -0.66
N GLY A 256 21.11 -2.89 -1.38
CA GLY A 256 21.14 -4.02 -2.31
C GLY A 256 21.82 -3.72 -3.65
N THR A 257 21.85 -2.46 -4.10
CA THR A 257 22.49 -2.06 -5.37
C THR A 257 23.97 -2.46 -5.47
N LYS A 258 24.65 -2.62 -4.35
CA LYS A 258 26.07 -3.02 -4.28
C LYS A 258 26.28 -4.50 -3.95
N GLN A 259 25.25 -5.22 -3.51
CA GLN A 259 25.33 -6.60 -3.04
C GLN A 259 24.04 -7.38 -3.34
N VAL A 260 23.97 -8.02 -4.52
CA VAL A 260 22.79 -8.81 -4.94
C VAL A 260 22.40 -9.90 -3.93
N LYS A 261 23.39 -10.48 -3.22
CA LYS A 261 23.13 -11.47 -2.17
C LYS A 261 22.41 -10.87 -0.96
N LEU A 262 22.70 -9.62 -0.61
CA LEU A 262 22.01 -8.91 0.47
C LEU A 262 20.54 -8.69 0.11
N THR A 263 20.24 -8.29 -1.13
CA THR A 263 18.86 -8.18 -1.62
C THR A 263 18.11 -9.51 -1.45
N LYS A 264 18.69 -10.61 -1.91
CA LYS A 264 18.09 -11.95 -1.75
C LYS A 264 17.90 -12.32 -0.28
N TYR A 265 18.89 -12.05 0.56
CA TYR A 265 18.82 -12.31 1.99
C TYR A 265 17.66 -11.55 2.65
N LEU A 266 17.52 -10.26 2.39
CA LEU A 266 16.41 -9.45 2.91
C LEU A 266 15.07 -9.93 2.37
N GLN A 267 14.99 -10.27 1.08
CA GLN A 267 13.79 -10.81 0.45
C GLN A 267 13.32 -12.12 1.11
N HIS A 268 14.24 -13.02 1.48
CA HIS A 268 13.90 -14.24 2.23
C HIS A 268 13.33 -13.96 3.63
N GLN A 269 13.60 -12.80 4.22
CA GLN A 269 13.06 -12.40 5.53
C GLN A 269 11.74 -11.64 5.42
N ARG A 270 11.38 -11.16 4.22
CA ARG A 270 10.27 -10.23 3.99
C ARG A 270 8.94 -10.71 4.57
N SER A 271 8.53 -11.95 4.27
CA SER A 271 7.24 -12.49 4.75
C SER A 271 7.18 -12.54 6.27
N GLN A 272 8.25 -13.01 6.93
CA GLN A 272 8.31 -13.06 8.40
C GLN A 272 8.29 -11.65 9.02
N LEU A 273 9.02 -10.71 8.42
CA LEU A 273 9.04 -9.32 8.87
C LEU A 273 7.64 -8.69 8.75
N LEU A 274 6.97 -8.89 7.61
CA LEU A 274 5.61 -8.39 7.37
C LEU A 274 4.62 -8.97 8.38
N GLU A 275 4.62 -10.28 8.60
CA GLU A 275 3.75 -10.94 9.58
C GLU A 275 3.97 -10.39 10.99
N THR A 276 5.23 -10.21 11.39
CA THR A 276 5.57 -9.65 12.71
C THR A 276 5.05 -8.21 12.85
N THR A 277 5.22 -7.38 11.81
CA THR A 277 4.76 -6.00 11.81
C THR A 277 3.24 -5.90 11.83
N ARG A 278 2.53 -6.73 11.04
CA ARG A 278 1.07 -6.81 11.04
C ARG A 278 0.53 -7.22 12.40
N GLN A 279 1.12 -8.23 13.02
CA GLN A 279 0.72 -8.67 14.36
C GLN A 279 0.89 -7.54 15.38
N LEU A 280 2.04 -6.86 15.38
CA LEU A 280 2.30 -5.74 16.28
C LEU A 280 1.30 -4.59 16.06
N ALA A 281 1.02 -4.24 14.80
CA ALA A 281 0.05 -3.21 14.47
C ALA A 281 -1.35 -3.57 14.96
N TRP A 282 -1.77 -4.82 14.75
CA TRP A 282 -3.06 -5.32 15.21
C TRP A 282 -3.18 -5.30 16.74
N GLU A 283 -2.16 -5.80 17.45
CA GLU A 283 -2.12 -5.79 18.93
C GLU A 283 -2.21 -4.36 19.48
N LYS A 284 -1.46 -3.41 18.90
CA LYS A 284 -1.52 -2.00 19.30
C LYS A 284 -2.88 -1.37 18.99
N ALA A 285 -3.46 -1.66 17.83
CA ALA A 285 -4.79 -1.16 17.46
C ALA A 285 -5.84 -1.66 18.47
N GLN A 286 -5.81 -2.95 18.81
CA GLN A 286 -6.69 -3.53 19.82
C GLN A 286 -6.52 -2.89 21.20
N ALA A 287 -5.26 -2.67 21.62
CA ALA A 287 -4.98 -2.03 22.90
C ALA A 287 -5.59 -0.61 22.98
N ILE A 288 -5.49 0.16 21.89
CA ILE A 288 -6.07 1.50 21.81
C ILE A 288 -7.60 1.45 21.82
N THR A 289 -8.22 0.56 21.04
CA THR A 289 -9.68 0.45 20.97
C THR A 289 -10.32 -0.05 22.27
N ASN A 290 -9.56 -0.81 23.07
CA ASN A 290 -10.01 -1.33 24.36
C ASN A 290 -9.80 -0.34 25.51
N ASP A 291 -9.09 0.78 25.28
CA ASP A 291 -8.87 1.84 26.25
C ASP A 291 -9.61 3.14 25.83
N PRO A 292 -10.68 3.54 26.58
CA PRO A 292 -11.44 4.75 26.30
C PRO A 292 -10.62 6.05 26.36
N VAL A 293 -9.51 6.08 27.09
CA VAL A 293 -8.60 7.24 27.17
C VAL A 293 -7.67 7.25 25.95
N ALA A 294 -7.06 6.12 25.62
CA ALA A 294 -6.17 5.99 24.47
C ALA A 294 -6.88 6.32 23.14
N THR A 295 -8.15 5.92 22.99
CA THR A 295 -8.96 6.24 21.80
C THR A 295 -9.14 7.75 21.59
N LYS A 296 -9.16 8.55 22.67
CA LYS A 296 -9.34 10.02 22.61
C LYS A 296 -8.03 10.80 22.50
N GLN A 297 -6.92 10.18 22.87
CA GLN A 297 -5.58 10.78 22.84
C GLN A 297 -4.68 10.12 21.79
N LEU A 298 -5.29 9.51 20.77
CA LEU A 298 -4.53 8.80 19.76
C LEU A 298 -3.61 9.77 19.02
N ASP A 299 -2.31 9.53 19.16
CA ASP A 299 -1.29 10.11 18.32
C ASP A 299 -0.89 9.07 17.26
N LEU A 300 -1.34 9.28 16.03
CA LEU A 300 -1.01 8.39 14.92
C LEU A 300 0.48 8.43 14.55
N ASN A 301 1.18 9.56 14.71
CA ASN A 301 2.63 9.57 14.47
C ASN A 301 3.34 8.62 15.45
N ARG A 302 2.94 8.67 16.73
CA ARG A 302 3.44 7.74 17.72
C ARG A 302 3.04 6.30 17.42
N TYR A 303 1.80 6.05 17.02
CA TYR A 303 1.34 4.70 16.66
C TYR A 303 2.19 4.10 15.53
N PHE A 304 2.40 4.83 14.43
CA PHE A 304 3.23 4.35 13.32
C PHE A 304 4.69 4.19 13.75
N ALA A 305 5.27 5.13 14.51
CA ALA A 305 6.63 5.01 15.02
C ALA A 305 6.82 3.74 15.88
N ASP A 306 5.88 3.49 16.79
CA ASP A 306 5.84 2.32 17.66
C ASP A 306 5.75 0.99 16.89
N VAL A 307 5.13 0.99 15.70
CA VAL A 307 4.99 -0.21 14.85
C VAL A 307 6.23 -0.41 13.97
N PHE A 308 6.76 0.65 13.35
CA PHE A 308 7.74 0.52 12.28
C PHE A 308 9.19 0.87 12.66
N THR A 309 9.42 1.55 13.78
CA THR A 309 10.80 1.75 14.27
C THR A 309 11.50 0.40 14.55
N PRO A 310 10.85 -0.60 15.19
CA PRO A 310 11.43 -1.93 15.36
C PRO A 310 11.78 -2.62 14.03
N LEU A 311 11.00 -2.37 12.96
CA LEU A 311 11.30 -2.89 11.63
C LEU A 311 12.58 -2.26 11.07
N ALA A 312 12.69 -0.93 11.09
CA ALA A 312 13.87 -0.21 10.59
C ALA A 312 15.15 -0.60 11.35
N GLU A 313 15.06 -0.75 12.68
CA GLU A 313 16.16 -1.26 13.51
C GLU A 313 16.55 -2.68 13.13
N LYS A 314 15.57 -3.58 12.97
CA LYS A 314 15.81 -4.98 12.58
C LYS A 314 16.47 -5.07 11.20
N LEU A 315 16.02 -4.28 10.23
CA LEU A 315 16.63 -4.20 8.90
C LEU A 315 18.09 -3.71 8.97
N THR A 316 18.34 -2.66 9.76
CA THR A 316 19.70 -2.15 10.00
C THR A 316 20.62 -3.24 10.57
N VAL A 317 20.15 -3.99 11.57
CA VAL A 317 20.91 -5.09 12.18
C VAL A 317 21.16 -6.22 11.18
N LEU A 318 20.17 -6.60 10.38
CA LEU A 318 20.29 -7.65 9.36
C LEU A 318 21.35 -7.28 8.33
N ILE A 319 21.33 -6.04 7.83
CA ILE A 319 22.30 -5.51 6.87
C ILE A 319 23.71 -5.49 7.46
N HIS A 320 23.85 -5.02 8.71
CA HIS A 320 25.14 -4.96 9.38
C HIS A 320 25.73 -6.35 9.61
N LYS A 321 24.92 -7.31 10.08
CA LYS A 321 25.33 -8.71 10.26
C LYS A 321 25.77 -9.34 8.95
N PHE A 322 25.04 -9.12 7.86
CA PHE A 322 25.39 -9.64 6.54
C PHE A 322 26.73 -9.06 6.06
N THR A 323 26.89 -7.74 6.13
CA THR A 323 28.10 -7.04 5.67
C THR A 323 29.35 -7.46 6.45
N ASN A 324 29.23 -7.70 7.76
CA ASN A 324 30.35 -8.13 8.59
C ASN A 324 30.64 -9.64 8.53
N SER A 325 29.68 -10.47 8.09
CA SER A 325 29.87 -11.92 8.00
C SER A 325 30.50 -12.37 6.69
N GLU A 326 30.47 -11.56 5.63
CA GLU A 326 31.19 -11.82 4.37
C GLU A 326 32.70 -11.43 4.42
N ILE A 327 33.25 -11.06 5.59
CA ILE A 327 34.72 -10.90 5.83
C ILE A 327 35.31 -12.17 6.49
N LYS A 328 34.94 -13.36 6.03
CA LYS A 328 35.60 -14.61 6.41
C LYS A 328 35.94 -15.46 5.21
#